data_AF-A0A8H7NB93-F1
#
_entry.id   AF-A0A8H7NB93-F1
#
_cell.length_a   1.000
_cell.length_b   1.000
_cell.length_c   1.000
_cell.angle_alpha   90.00
_cell.angle_beta   90.00
_cell.angle_gamma   90.00
#
_symmetry.space_group_name_H-M   'P 1'
#
loop_
_entity.id
_entity.type
_entity.pdbx_description
1 polymer ?
#
loop_
_entity_poly.entity_id
_entity_poly.type
_entity_poly.pdbx_seq_one_letter_code
_entity_poly.pdbx_strand_id
1 'polypeptide(L)'
;MVVDSSFLSPAPLTGSDGRDDVSSPSESHVTGMPSSQHFPTSQHNILPVAEGFLNFSDVELICPIQADDIQNRWLNNYIPVPGQQAKNYSPNTTGFIYRMLKSYAGISIRGGCPPPFIHPLQVADGQDCHPLSTCLTLVRLFDKPIPGGESVAAEVLKREMARIFELHTTYTGSGVLQAFQAYLVYTMVIFFSLGQESKPFCREAVMNLQVLACSAAKVGLVCKEEQQHSRPPWEAWILAEAKRRTLYTMYLFDSMLASQDGAPTFLGIELHGLSHREASHCGRLGLDGNGLRRTILSSSVGARAA
;
A
#
# COMPACT_ATOMS: atom_id res chain seq x y z
N MET A 1 -22.93 -4.68 56.03
CA MET A 1 -24.20 -4.25 55.44
C MET A 1 -24.42 -5.09 54.21
N VAL A 2 -25.43 -5.96 54.28
CA VAL A 2 -25.89 -6.84 53.21
C VAL A 2 -26.93 -6.06 52.42
N VAL A 3 -26.80 -5.99 51.09
CA VAL A 3 -27.96 -5.98 50.21
C VAL A 3 -27.63 -6.75 48.94
N ASP A 4 -28.27 -7.90 48.87
CA ASP A 4 -28.50 -8.78 47.73
C ASP A 4 -29.64 -8.19 46.87
N SER A 5 -29.61 -8.37 45.55
CA SER A 5 -30.80 -8.34 44.68
C SER A 5 -30.46 -8.88 43.31
N SER A 6 -30.95 -10.08 43.07
CA SER A 6 -30.93 -10.86 41.84
C SER A 6 -32.32 -10.83 41.17
N PHE A 7 -32.38 -11.31 39.90
CA PHE A 7 -33.57 -11.65 39.08
C PHE A 7 -34.33 -10.48 38.41
N LEU A 8 -34.87 -10.55 37.18
CA LEU A 8 -35.41 -11.67 36.39
C LEU A 8 -35.18 -11.49 34.86
N SER A 9 -35.02 -12.61 34.17
CA SER A 9 -35.38 -12.84 32.76
C SER A 9 -36.75 -13.55 32.72
N PRO A 10 -37.50 -13.49 31.61
CA PRO A 10 -38.16 -14.71 31.14
C PRO A 10 -38.04 -14.96 29.62
N ALA A 11 -38.06 -16.25 29.27
CA ALA A 11 -38.04 -16.81 27.92
C ALA A 11 -39.48 -17.18 27.43
N PRO A 12 -39.67 -18.07 26.43
CA PRO A 12 -40.14 -17.77 25.07
C PRO A 12 -41.58 -18.27 24.77
N LEU A 13 -42.12 -17.94 23.59
CA LEU A 13 -43.37 -18.55 23.07
C LEU A 13 -43.19 -19.14 21.66
N THR A 14 -43.84 -20.29 21.50
CA THR A 14 -43.84 -21.27 20.41
C THR A 14 -45.07 -21.18 19.51
N GLY A 15 -44.96 -21.70 18.27
CA GLY A 15 -46.08 -22.19 17.42
C GLY A 15 -46.62 -21.16 16.41
N SER A 16 -47.05 -21.51 15.19
CA SER A 16 -47.30 -22.80 14.54
C SER A 16 -47.61 -22.57 13.04
N ASP A 17 -47.58 -23.67 12.30
CA ASP A 17 -47.95 -23.95 10.90
C ASP A 17 -49.04 -23.13 10.19
N GLY A 18 -48.93 -23.11 8.87
CA GLY A 18 -50.01 -22.78 7.93
C GLY A 18 -49.57 -22.92 6.47
N ARG A 19 -49.55 -24.15 5.95
CA ARG A 19 -49.65 -24.46 4.51
C ARG A 19 -51.12 -24.42 4.12
N ASP A 20 -51.45 -23.87 2.96
CA ASP A 20 -52.68 -24.19 2.23
C ASP A 20 -52.47 -24.08 0.71
N ASP A 21 -53.30 -24.88 0.04
CA ASP A 21 -53.15 -25.52 -1.26
C ASP A 21 -53.65 -24.72 -2.49
N VAL A 22 -53.02 -25.03 -3.63
CA VAL A 22 -53.59 -25.40 -4.95
C VAL A 22 -54.91 -24.75 -5.44
N SER A 23 -54.86 -24.15 -6.65
CA SER A 23 -55.70 -24.56 -7.82
C SER A 23 -55.42 -23.78 -9.14
N SER A 24 -55.22 -24.59 -10.19
CA SER A 24 -55.17 -24.44 -11.68
C SER A 24 -56.15 -23.42 -12.35
N PRO A 25 -56.06 -23.05 -13.67
CA PRO A 25 -55.69 -23.92 -14.81
C PRO A 25 -54.91 -23.32 -15.99
N SER A 26 -54.51 -24.25 -16.87
CA SER A 26 -53.85 -24.19 -18.17
C SER A 26 -54.51 -23.31 -19.23
N GLU A 27 -53.69 -22.58 -20.00
CA GLU A 27 -53.94 -22.32 -21.43
C GLU A 27 -52.62 -22.06 -22.18
N SER A 28 -52.52 -22.69 -23.35
CA SER A 28 -51.36 -22.74 -24.23
C SER A 28 -51.30 -21.52 -25.16
N HIS A 29 -50.14 -20.86 -25.27
CA HIS A 29 -49.78 -20.20 -26.52
C HIS A 29 -48.27 -20.19 -26.76
N VAL A 30 -47.88 -20.86 -27.84
CA VAL A 30 -46.53 -20.91 -28.43
C VAL A 30 -46.25 -19.59 -29.15
N THR A 31 -45.17 -18.88 -28.82
CA THR A 31 -44.46 -18.01 -29.77
C THR A 31 -43.01 -17.72 -29.34
N GLY A 32 -42.05 -18.18 -30.16
CA GLY A 32 -40.76 -17.52 -30.48
C GLY A 32 -39.78 -17.16 -29.36
N MET A 33 -38.76 -18.00 -29.13
CA MET A 33 -37.49 -17.60 -28.50
C MET A 33 -36.60 -16.85 -29.52
N PRO A 34 -36.04 -15.67 -29.20
CA PRO A 34 -34.87 -15.17 -29.88
C PRO A 34 -33.59 -15.66 -29.17
N SER A 35 -32.68 -16.19 -29.96
CA SER A 35 -31.36 -16.70 -29.56
C SER A 35 -30.57 -15.72 -28.69
N SER A 36 -30.16 -16.17 -27.51
CA SER A 36 -29.14 -15.51 -26.69
C SER A 36 -27.83 -15.43 -27.47
N GLN A 37 -27.43 -14.21 -27.82
CA GLN A 37 -26.10 -13.93 -28.34
C GLN A 37 -25.07 -14.21 -27.23
N HIS A 38 -24.25 -15.23 -27.44
CA HIS A 38 -23.03 -15.45 -26.68
C HIS A 38 -22.11 -14.24 -26.89
N PHE A 39 -21.95 -13.41 -25.86
CA PHE A 39 -20.82 -12.49 -25.80
C PHE A 39 -19.55 -13.33 -25.62
N PRO A 40 -18.54 -13.22 -26.51
CA PRO A 40 -17.28 -13.90 -26.30
C PRO A 40 -16.57 -13.23 -25.14
N THR A 41 -16.48 -13.94 -24.01
CA THR A 41 -15.56 -13.63 -22.93
C THR A 41 -14.17 -13.55 -23.54
N SER A 42 -13.61 -12.35 -23.66
CA SER A 42 -12.20 -12.17 -24.01
C SER A 42 -11.38 -12.78 -22.89
N GLN A 43 -11.02 -14.05 -23.05
CA GLN A 43 -9.87 -14.64 -22.38
C GLN A 43 -8.67 -13.83 -22.83
N HIS A 44 -8.25 -12.88 -21.99
CA HIS A 44 -6.89 -12.39 -22.08
C HIS A 44 -5.99 -13.61 -21.87
N ASN A 45 -5.49 -14.14 -22.98
CA ASN A 45 -4.40 -15.10 -23.01
C ASN A 45 -3.22 -14.46 -22.26
N ILE A 46 -3.12 -14.77 -20.97
CA ILE A 46 -1.86 -14.70 -20.25
C ILE A 46 -1.02 -15.78 -20.92
N LEU A 47 -0.20 -15.37 -21.89
CA LEU A 47 0.87 -16.20 -22.41
C LEU A 47 1.64 -16.74 -21.20
N PRO A 48 1.93 -18.04 -21.11
CA PRO A 48 2.74 -18.56 -20.03
C PRO A 48 4.10 -17.86 -20.14
N VAL A 49 4.37 -16.96 -19.20
CA VAL A 49 5.72 -16.47 -18.95
C VAL A 49 6.54 -17.73 -18.73
N ALA A 50 7.49 -17.99 -19.63
CA ALA A 50 8.39 -19.13 -19.50
C ALA A 50 8.88 -19.18 -18.05
N GLU A 51 8.79 -20.35 -17.42
CA GLU A 51 9.25 -20.63 -16.07
C GLU A 51 10.79 -20.50 -16.01
N GLY A 52 11.29 -19.28 -16.16
CA GLY A 52 12.58 -18.87 -15.67
C GLY A 52 12.39 -18.53 -14.20
N PHE A 53 12.99 -19.31 -13.31
CA PHE A 53 13.13 -18.93 -11.91
C PHE A 53 13.82 -17.55 -11.86
N LEU A 54 13.11 -16.54 -11.37
CA LEU A 54 13.68 -15.20 -11.18
C LEU A 54 14.72 -15.26 -10.07
N ASN A 55 15.96 -14.86 -10.35
CA ASN A 55 17.02 -14.83 -9.36
C ASN A 55 17.24 -13.39 -8.84
N PHE A 56 16.98 -13.18 -7.56
CA PHE A 56 17.13 -11.87 -6.91
C PHE A 56 18.50 -11.62 -6.27
N SER A 57 19.45 -12.57 -6.37
CA SER A 57 20.73 -12.52 -5.65
C SER A 57 21.71 -11.52 -6.25
N ASP A 58 21.74 -11.38 -7.58
CA ASP A 58 22.75 -10.59 -8.32
C ASP A 58 22.20 -9.28 -8.88
N VAL A 59 21.13 -8.75 -8.27
CA VAL A 59 20.49 -7.52 -8.73
C VAL A 59 21.26 -6.31 -8.23
N GLU A 60 21.80 -5.53 -9.17
CA GLU A 60 22.46 -4.27 -8.87
C GLU A 60 21.51 -3.07 -9.04
N LEU A 61 21.25 -2.35 -7.94
CA LEU A 61 20.46 -1.12 -7.93
C LEU A 61 21.33 0.06 -7.53
N ILE A 62 20.85 1.26 -7.81
CA ILE A 62 21.52 2.51 -7.48
C ILE A 62 20.66 3.34 -6.52
N CYS A 63 21.31 4.07 -5.61
CA CYS A 63 20.66 5.00 -4.71
C CYS A 63 20.91 6.44 -5.18
N PRO A 64 19.91 7.11 -5.80
CA PRO A 64 20.09 8.48 -6.28
C PRO A 64 19.92 9.54 -5.19
N ILE A 65 19.62 9.14 -3.95
CA ILE A 65 19.33 10.03 -2.82
C ILE A 65 20.32 9.82 -1.67
N GLN A 66 20.42 10.80 -0.77
CA GLN A 66 21.15 10.66 0.49
C GLN A 66 20.34 9.80 1.47
N ALA A 67 20.64 8.50 1.53
CA ALA A 67 19.85 7.54 2.29
C ALA A 67 19.85 7.83 3.81
N ASP A 68 20.90 8.45 4.35
CA ASP A 68 21.00 8.79 5.77
C ASP A 68 19.96 9.84 6.21
N ASP A 69 19.48 10.68 5.28
CA ASP A 69 18.42 11.65 5.56
C ASP A 69 17.08 10.97 5.91
N ILE A 70 16.85 9.75 5.41
CA ILE A 70 15.65 8.95 5.75
C ILE A 70 15.67 8.57 7.23
N GLN A 71 16.84 8.15 7.75
CA GLN A 71 16.98 7.71 9.14
C GLN A 71 16.86 8.88 10.12
N ASN A 72 17.23 10.08 9.71
CA ASN A 72 17.20 11.28 10.54
C ASN A 72 15.85 12.00 10.51
N ARG A 73 14.91 11.55 9.68
CA ARG A 73 13.61 12.21 9.47
C ARG A 73 12.81 12.45 10.75
N TRP A 74 12.86 11.54 11.72
CA TRP A 74 12.16 11.73 13.00
C TRP A 74 12.63 12.99 13.77
N LEU A 75 13.86 13.47 13.53
CA LEU A 75 14.39 14.70 14.13
C LEU A 75 13.64 15.95 13.66
N ASN A 76 13.01 15.90 12.50
CA ASN A 76 12.28 17.03 11.89
C ASN A 76 11.12 17.53 12.76
N ASN A 77 10.63 16.69 13.68
CA ASN A 77 9.62 17.06 14.68
C ASN A 77 10.19 17.85 15.87
N TYR A 78 11.51 17.81 16.07
CA TYR A 78 12.22 18.44 17.19
C TYR A 78 13.13 19.58 16.76
N ILE A 79 13.65 19.52 15.53
CA ILE A 79 14.62 20.45 14.98
C ILE A 79 14.07 21.01 13.68
N PRO A 80 13.84 22.32 13.57
CA PRO A 80 13.43 22.95 12.31
C PRO A 80 14.57 22.84 11.29
N VAL A 81 14.35 22.11 10.21
CA VAL A 81 15.31 22.00 9.10
C VAL A 81 15.00 23.05 8.02
N PRO A 82 15.98 23.84 7.54
CA PRO A 82 15.78 24.77 6.44
C PRO A 82 15.23 24.09 5.17
N GLY A 83 14.22 24.67 4.55
CA GLY A 83 13.58 24.13 3.34
C GLY A 83 12.51 23.07 3.59
N GLN A 84 12.31 22.66 4.84
CA GLN A 84 11.24 21.73 5.21
C GLN A 84 9.87 22.40 5.08
N GLN A 85 8.97 21.75 4.35
CA GLN A 85 7.61 22.23 4.15
C GLN A 85 6.63 21.35 4.92
N ALA A 86 5.78 22.00 5.72
CA ALA A 86 4.66 21.33 6.36
C ALA A 86 3.69 20.84 5.28
N LYS A 87 3.44 19.53 5.29
CA LYS A 87 2.43 18.88 4.47
C LYS A 87 1.14 18.83 5.26
N ASN A 88 0.12 19.56 4.82
CA ASN A 88 -1.18 19.56 5.49
C ASN A 88 -2.12 18.63 4.71
N TYR A 89 -2.40 17.46 5.27
CA TYR A 89 -3.43 16.57 4.72
C TYR A 89 -4.81 17.03 5.17
N SER A 90 -5.75 17.14 4.24
CA SER A 90 -7.15 17.35 4.60
C SER A 90 -7.65 16.14 5.43
N PRO A 91 -8.66 16.32 6.30
CA PRO A 91 -9.25 15.20 7.05
C PRO A 91 -9.72 14.05 6.14
N ASN A 92 -10.25 14.37 4.96
CA ASN A 92 -10.66 13.38 3.96
C ASN A 92 -9.48 12.57 3.42
N THR A 93 -8.34 13.25 3.15
CA THR A 93 -7.12 12.58 2.69
C THR A 93 -6.54 11.69 3.78
N THR A 94 -6.45 12.17 5.01
CA THR A 94 -6.00 11.36 6.16
C THR A 94 -6.91 10.14 6.37
N GLY A 95 -8.23 10.33 6.29
CA GLY A 95 -9.20 9.24 6.39
C GLY A 95 -9.08 8.22 5.25
N PHE A 96 -8.78 8.66 4.04
CA PHE A 96 -8.49 7.76 2.91
C PHE A 96 -7.21 6.95 3.16
N ILE A 97 -6.12 7.60 3.55
CA ILE A 97 -4.85 6.93 3.87
C ILE A 97 -5.06 5.89 4.97
N TYR A 98 -5.77 6.26 6.05
CA TYR A 98 -6.11 5.34 7.14
C TYR A 98 -6.83 4.08 6.63
N ARG A 99 -7.89 4.23 5.83
CA ARG A 99 -8.66 3.09 5.31
C ARG A 99 -7.84 2.23 4.36
N MET A 100 -7.00 2.85 3.53
CA MET A 100 -6.13 2.15 2.59
C MET A 100 -5.08 1.31 3.32
N LEU A 101 -4.37 1.88 4.30
CA LEU A 101 -3.38 1.15 5.10
C LEU A 101 -4.02 0.08 5.99
N LYS A 102 -5.20 0.35 6.55
CA LYS A 102 -6.01 -0.66 7.27
C LYS A 102 -6.37 -1.84 6.37
N SER A 103 -6.69 -1.59 5.10
CA SER A 103 -6.95 -2.65 4.12
C SER A 103 -5.70 -3.52 3.90
N TYR A 104 -4.51 -2.92 3.82
CA TYR A 104 -3.26 -3.66 3.65
C TYR A 104 -2.97 -4.59 4.83
N ALA A 105 -3.17 -4.10 6.06
CA ALA A 105 -3.10 -4.92 7.26
C ALA A 105 -4.10 -6.09 7.21
N GLY A 106 -5.36 -5.79 6.86
CA GLY A 106 -6.42 -6.80 6.78
C GLY A 106 -6.18 -7.88 5.72
N ILE A 107 -5.65 -7.51 4.55
CA ILE A 107 -5.29 -8.47 3.49
C ILE A 107 -4.12 -9.35 3.93
N SER A 108 -3.14 -8.77 4.64
CA SER A 108 -1.99 -9.52 5.17
C SER A 108 -2.45 -10.63 6.13
N ILE A 109 -3.44 -10.34 6.98
CA ILE A 109 -4.03 -11.29 7.93
C ILE A 109 -4.88 -12.36 7.23
N ARG A 110 -5.83 -11.95 6.37
CA ARG A 110 -6.74 -12.89 5.68
C ARG A 110 -6.00 -13.84 4.73
N GLY A 111 -4.83 -13.44 4.25
CA GLY A 111 -4.11 -14.15 3.21
C GLY A 111 -4.77 -14.00 1.84
N GLY A 112 -4.27 -14.77 0.87
CA GLY A 112 -4.72 -14.74 -0.52
C GLY A 112 -3.78 -13.94 -1.44
N CYS A 113 -3.62 -12.64 -1.20
CA CYS A 113 -2.70 -11.79 -1.97
C CYS A 113 -1.82 -10.97 -1.03
N PRO A 114 -0.55 -10.69 -1.39
CA PRO A 114 0.25 -9.77 -0.61
C PRO A 114 -0.26 -8.32 -0.77
N PRO A 115 -0.01 -7.42 0.21
CA PRO A 115 -0.28 -6.00 0.05
C PRO A 115 0.56 -5.41 -1.09
N PRO A 116 0.16 -4.29 -1.71
CA PRO A 116 0.70 -3.84 -3.00
C PRO A 116 2.16 -3.38 -2.98
N PHE A 117 2.74 -3.22 -1.79
CA PHE A 117 4.17 -2.94 -1.62
C PHE A 117 5.03 -4.21 -1.55
N ILE A 118 4.43 -5.39 -1.51
CA ILE A 118 5.08 -6.71 -1.63
C ILE A 118 4.71 -7.30 -2.98
N HIS A 119 5.71 -7.57 -3.82
CA HIS A 119 5.47 -8.17 -5.12
C HIS A 119 5.18 -9.67 -4.98
N PRO A 120 4.18 -10.25 -5.66
CA PRO A 120 3.84 -11.68 -5.54
C PRO A 120 5.00 -12.64 -5.82
N LEU A 121 5.88 -12.28 -6.76
CA LEU A 121 7.05 -13.11 -7.08
C LEU A 121 8.13 -13.10 -5.98
N GLN A 122 8.08 -12.18 -5.01
CA GLN A 122 8.92 -12.26 -3.79
C GLN A 122 8.40 -13.32 -2.79
N VAL A 123 7.17 -13.80 -2.98
CA VAL A 123 6.48 -14.74 -2.08
C VAL A 123 6.33 -16.13 -2.72
N ALA A 124 6.35 -16.20 -4.05
CA ALA A 124 6.17 -17.43 -4.82
C ALA A 124 7.38 -18.38 -4.72
N ASP A 125 8.58 -17.83 -4.51
CA ASP A 125 9.79 -18.63 -4.40
C ASP A 125 9.92 -19.13 -2.96
N GLY A 126 9.61 -20.41 -2.76
CA GLY A 126 9.65 -21.09 -1.46
C GLY A 126 11.07 -21.28 -0.90
N GLN A 127 12.02 -20.42 -1.25
CA GLN A 127 13.36 -20.44 -0.71
C GLN A 127 13.38 -19.82 0.69
N ASP A 128 13.86 -20.63 1.64
CA ASP A 128 14.48 -20.32 2.93
C ASP A 128 13.85 -19.27 3.87
N CYS A 129 14.26 -19.36 5.14
CA CYS A 129 13.72 -18.65 6.30
C CYS A 129 13.99 -17.14 6.22
N HIS A 130 13.26 -16.43 5.37
CA HIS A 130 13.34 -14.99 5.24
C HIS A 130 12.30 -14.27 6.13
N PRO A 131 12.61 -13.06 6.66
CA PRO A 131 11.73 -12.32 7.56
C PRO A 131 10.29 -12.16 7.03
N LEU A 132 10.14 -12.03 5.72
CA LEU A 132 8.85 -11.81 5.08
C LEU A 132 7.97 -13.06 5.07
N SER A 133 8.53 -14.24 4.82
CA SER A 133 7.75 -15.49 4.79
C SER A 133 7.28 -15.86 6.21
N THR A 134 8.16 -15.69 7.21
CA THR A 134 7.81 -15.77 8.63
C THR A 134 6.71 -14.77 8.99
N CYS A 135 6.83 -13.52 8.55
CA CYS A 135 5.81 -12.50 8.76
C CYS A 135 4.45 -12.88 8.21
N LEU A 136 4.36 -13.21 6.93
CA LEU A 136 3.11 -13.56 6.27
C LEU A 136 2.47 -14.82 6.89
N THR A 137 3.27 -15.75 7.41
CA THR A 137 2.77 -16.92 8.13
C THR A 137 2.21 -16.56 9.51
N LEU A 138 2.97 -15.77 10.28
CA LEU A 138 2.58 -15.39 11.65
C LEU A 138 1.32 -14.52 11.67
N VAL A 139 1.20 -13.54 10.79
CA VAL A 139 0.02 -12.65 10.79
C VAL A 139 -1.28 -13.36 10.43
N ARG A 140 -1.20 -14.47 9.67
CA ARG A 140 -2.36 -15.31 9.31
C ARG A 140 -2.94 -16.08 10.48
N LEU A 141 -2.15 -16.32 11.53
CA LEU A 141 -2.64 -16.94 12.76
C LEU A 141 -3.73 -16.09 13.44
N PHE A 142 -3.81 -14.80 13.08
CA PHE A 142 -4.75 -13.85 13.65
C PHE A 142 -5.94 -13.52 12.73
N ASP A 143 -6.22 -14.34 11.70
CA ASP A 143 -7.42 -14.16 10.84
C ASP A 143 -8.72 -14.36 11.61
N LYS A 144 -8.71 -15.24 12.61
CA LYS A 144 -9.83 -15.48 13.54
C LYS A 144 -9.29 -15.38 14.97
N PRO A 145 -9.02 -14.16 15.47
CA PRO A 145 -8.42 -14.00 16.77
C PRO A 145 -9.35 -14.54 17.86
N ILE A 146 -8.75 -15.21 18.86
CA ILE A 146 -9.47 -15.60 20.07
C ILE A 146 -9.76 -14.33 20.85
N PRO A 147 -11.03 -14.06 21.26
CA PRO A 147 -11.36 -12.88 22.06
C PRO A 147 -10.48 -12.78 23.31
N GLY A 148 -9.84 -11.64 23.53
CA GLY A 148 -8.92 -11.42 24.65
C GLY A 148 -7.48 -11.89 24.40
N GLY A 149 -7.20 -12.50 23.25
CA GLY A 149 -5.86 -12.92 22.84
C GLY A 149 -5.03 -11.83 22.15
N GLU A 150 -5.58 -10.63 21.96
CA GLU A 150 -4.95 -9.55 21.20
C GLU A 150 -3.64 -9.06 21.83
N SER A 151 -3.57 -9.03 23.17
CA SER A 151 -2.33 -8.67 23.88
C SER A 151 -1.24 -9.72 23.65
N VAL A 152 -1.58 -11.02 23.74
CA VAL A 152 -0.61 -12.10 23.49
C VAL A 152 -0.16 -12.07 22.03
N ALA A 153 -1.08 -11.85 21.09
CA ALA A 153 -0.76 -11.67 19.68
C ALA A 153 0.22 -10.51 19.46
N ALA A 154 -0.04 -9.35 20.09
CA ALA A 154 0.81 -8.18 19.98
C ALA A 154 2.23 -8.47 20.51
N GLU A 155 2.36 -9.16 21.64
CA GLU A 155 3.67 -9.54 22.20
C GLU A 155 4.45 -10.49 21.30
N VAL A 156 3.78 -11.47 20.68
CA VAL A 156 4.41 -12.37 19.70
C VAL A 156 4.95 -11.59 18.51
N LEU A 157 4.15 -10.65 17.98
CA LEU A 157 4.58 -9.82 16.85
C LEU A 157 5.71 -8.86 17.24
N LYS A 158 5.63 -8.22 18.42
CA LYS A 158 6.68 -7.32 18.94
C LYS A 158 8.01 -8.05 19.14
N ARG A 159 7.97 -9.28 19.64
CA ARG A 159 9.17 -10.11 19.77
C ARG A 159 9.82 -10.39 18.42
N GLU A 160 9.03 -10.69 17.40
CA GLU A 160 9.56 -10.94 16.06
C GLU A 160 10.07 -9.66 15.39
N MET A 161 9.42 -8.51 15.63
CA MET A 161 9.93 -7.19 15.24
C MET A 161 11.29 -6.91 15.88
N ALA A 162 11.45 -7.17 17.19
CA ALA A 162 12.72 -7.01 17.88
C ALA A 162 13.82 -7.89 17.25
N ARG A 163 13.51 -9.16 16.96
CA ARG A 163 14.44 -10.08 16.26
C ARG A 163 14.87 -9.56 14.89
N ILE A 164 13.93 -9.08 14.07
CA ILE A 164 14.23 -8.50 12.76
C ILE A 164 15.14 -7.28 12.90
N PHE A 165 14.86 -6.43 13.89
CA PHE A 165 15.65 -5.24 14.12
C PHE A 165 17.05 -5.57 14.65
N GLU A 166 17.21 -6.52 15.56
CA GLU A 166 18.53 -6.95 16.03
C GLU A 166 19.41 -7.50 14.89
N LEU A 167 18.80 -8.25 13.97
CA LEU A 167 19.50 -8.87 12.84
C LEU A 167 19.63 -7.95 11.62
N HIS A 168 19.14 -6.71 11.67
CA HIS A 168 18.97 -5.88 10.47
C HIS A 168 20.26 -5.63 9.68
N THR A 169 21.41 -5.59 10.35
CA THR A 169 22.73 -5.38 9.74
C THR A 169 23.29 -6.63 9.07
N THR A 170 22.73 -7.81 9.37
CA THR A 170 23.16 -9.09 8.81
C THR A 170 22.46 -9.43 7.49
N TYR A 171 21.31 -8.81 7.23
CA TYR A 171 20.58 -9.00 5.98
C TYR A 171 21.34 -8.37 4.80
N THR A 172 21.37 -9.09 3.68
CA THR A 172 22.01 -8.67 2.43
C THR A 172 21.04 -8.87 1.25
N GLY A 173 21.32 -8.21 0.12
CA GLY A 173 20.53 -8.35 -1.11
C GLY A 173 19.03 -8.10 -0.91
N SER A 174 18.20 -9.06 -1.33
CA SER A 174 16.75 -9.00 -1.19
C SER A 174 16.28 -9.10 0.28
N GLY A 175 17.10 -9.68 1.17
CA GLY A 175 16.77 -9.86 2.59
C GLY A 175 16.53 -8.54 3.32
N VAL A 176 17.22 -7.46 2.92
CA VAL A 176 17.06 -6.12 3.51
C VAL A 176 15.65 -5.57 3.22
N LEU A 177 15.18 -5.72 1.98
CA LEU A 177 13.81 -5.34 1.60
C LEU A 177 12.78 -6.20 2.33
N GLN A 178 13.02 -7.50 2.43
CA GLN A 178 12.10 -8.42 3.10
C GLN A 178 11.95 -8.10 4.60
N ALA A 179 13.05 -7.77 5.29
CA ALA A 179 13.03 -7.28 6.67
C ALA A 179 12.22 -5.98 6.81
N PHE A 180 12.44 -5.01 5.91
CA PHE A 180 11.69 -3.76 5.90
C PHE A 180 10.18 -3.96 5.67
N GLN A 181 9.82 -4.80 4.69
CA GLN A 181 8.42 -5.15 4.39
C GLN A 181 7.74 -5.88 5.56
N ALA A 182 8.42 -6.87 6.16
CA ALA A 182 7.91 -7.62 7.30
C ALA A 182 7.65 -6.70 8.51
N TYR A 183 8.62 -5.85 8.85
CA TYR A 183 8.49 -4.92 9.96
C TYR A 183 7.32 -3.93 9.75
N LEU A 184 7.13 -3.46 8.51
CA LEU A 184 6.03 -2.57 8.17
C LEU A 184 4.67 -3.28 8.29
N VAL A 185 4.55 -4.53 7.82
CA VAL A 185 3.34 -5.33 7.98
C VAL A 185 3.01 -5.54 9.45
N TYR A 186 3.97 -5.93 10.29
CA TYR A 186 3.73 -6.10 11.72
C TYR A 186 3.25 -4.82 12.37
N THR A 187 3.94 -3.69 12.10
CA THR A 187 3.55 -2.39 12.65
C THR A 187 2.10 -2.05 12.29
N MET A 188 1.70 -2.28 11.03
CA MET A 188 0.32 -2.04 10.59
C MET A 188 -0.69 -3.00 11.22
N VAL A 189 -0.40 -4.30 11.29
CA VAL A 189 -1.30 -5.31 11.89
C VAL A 189 -1.54 -5.01 13.35
N ILE A 190 -0.47 -4.73 14.08
CA ILE A 190 -0.50 -4.35 15.48
C ILE A 190 -1.38 -3.08 15.65
N PHE A 191 -1.12 -2.04 14.87
CA PHE A 191 -1.88 -0.77 14.95
C PHE A 191 -3.36 -0.91 14.58
N PHE A 192 -3.68 -1.55 13.44
CA PHE A 192 -5.03 -1.55 12.88
C PHE A 192 -5.94 -2.70 13.34
N SER A 193 -5.36 -3.83 13.72
CA SER A 193 -6.12 -5.06 14.00
C SER A 193 -6.10 -5.45 15.47
N LEU A 194 -5.00 -5.21 16.18
CA LEU A 194 -4.91 -5.56 17.61
C LEU A 194 -5.33 -4.40 18.51
N GLY A 195 -5.18 -3.15 18.05
CA GLY A 195 -5.64 -1.96 18.79
C GLY A 195 -4.97 -1.79 20.15
N GLN A 196 -3.81 -2.43 20.38
CA GLN A 196 -3.08 -2.48 21.65
C GLN A 196 -1.93 -1.47 21.72
N GLU A 197 -1.95 -0.42 20.89
CA GLU A 197 -0.76 0.42 20.75
C GLU A 197 -0.76 1.69 21.56
N SER A 198 0.30 1.80 22.36
CA SER A 198 0.69 3.02 23.03
C SER A 198 1.43 3.93 22.03
N LYS A 199 1.28 5.25 22.20
CA LYS A 199 2.04 6.23 21.39
C LYS A 199 3.56 6.00 21.41
N PRO A 200 4.17 5.64 22.56
CA PRO A 200 5.59 5.29 22.60
C PRO A 200 5.97 4.16 21.64
N PHE A 201 5.17 3.09 21.58
CA PHE A 201 5.41 1.98 20.65
C PHE A 201 5.38 2.44 19.19
N CYS A 202 4.33 3.16 18.78
CA CYS A 202 4.20 3.63 17.40
C CYS A 202 5.40 4.48 16.99
N ARG A 203 5.86 5.36 17.89
CA ARG A 203 7.03 6.20 17.65
C ARG A 203 8.31 5.38 17.47
N GLU A 204 8.56 4.42 18.37
CA GLU A 204 9.72 3.54 18.28
C GLU A 204 9.69 2.69 17.00
N ALA A 205 8.54 2.11 16.66
CA ALA A 205 8.37 1.32 15.46
C ALA A 205 8.63 2.15 14.19
N VAL A 206 8.17 3.41 14.13
CA VAL A 206 8.47 4.32 13.01
C VAL A 206 9.96 4.66 12.93
N MET A 207 10.63 4.89 14.05
CA MET A 207 12.09 5.13 14.06
C MET A 207 12.86 3.91 13.52
N ASN A 208 12.50 2.71 13.98
CA ASN A 208 13.11 1.47 13.50
C ASN A 208 12.82 1.22 12.01
N LEU A 209 11.60 1.54 11.55
CA LEU A 209 11.25 1.51 10.13
C LEU A 209 12.11 2.46 9.30
N GLN A 210 12.40 3.66 9.80
CA GLN A 210 13.27 4.62 9.11
C GLN A 210 14.72 4.11 9.00
N VAL A 211 15.23 3.41 10.02
CA VAL A 211 16.54 2.72 9.95
C VAL A 211 16.54 1.63 8.88
N LEU A 212 15.51 0.77 8.87
CA LEU A 212 15.37 -0.29 7.87
C LEU A 212 15.22 0.28 6.45
N ALA A 213 14.48 1.37 6.30
CA ALA A 213 14.32 2.09 5.05
C ALA A 213 15.65 2.69 4.56
N CYS A 214 16.46 3.26 5.45
CA CYS A 214 17.81 3.74 5.14
C CYS A 214 18.70 2.60 4.63
N SER A 215 18.73 1.46 5.34
CA SER A 215 19.48 0.28 4.90
C SER A 215 19.01 -0.23 3.53
N ALA A 216 17.70 -0.32 3.31
CA ALA A 216 17.14 -0.73 2.01
C ALA A 216 17.50 0.26 0.89
N ALA A 217 17.52 1.55 1.19
CA ALA A 217 17.91 2.62 0.27
C ALA A 217 19.40 2.59 -0.07
N LYS A 218 20.28 2.31 0.89
CA LYS A 218 21.73 2.16 0.66
C LYS A 218 22.05 1.04 -0.33
N VAL A 219 21.26 -0.03 -0.35
CA VAL A 219 21.36 -1.12 -1.34
C VAL A 219 20.82 -0.70 -2.72
N GLY A 220 20.16 0.47 -2.83
CA GLY A 220 19.67 1.05 -4.08
C GLY A 220 18.15 1.01 -4.22
N LEU A 221 17.59 2.02 -4.89
CA LEU A 221 16.14 2.27 -5.04
C LEU A 221 15.67 2.35 -6.50
N VAL A 222 16.62 2.42 -7.45
CA VAL A 222 16.35 2.65 -8.87
C VAL A 222 17.24 1.70 -9.68
N CYS A 223 16.76 1.24 -10.83
CA CYS A 223 17.58 0.43 -11.74
C CYS A 223 18.57 1.32 -12.51
N LYS A 224 19.73 0.79 -12.90
CA LYS A 224 20.69 1.54 -13.73
C LYS A 224 20.09 1.90 -15.09
N GLU A 225 19.33 0.98 -15.67
CA GLU A 225 18.66 1.10 -16.96
C GLU A 225 17.58 2.19 -16.94
N GLU A 226 16.88 2.35 -15.81
CA GLU A 226 15.90 3.43 -15.62
C GLU A 226 16.54 4.82 -15.77
N GLN A 227 17.83 4.97 -15.40
CA GLN A 227 18.57 6.23 -15.61
C GLN A 227 19.05 6.42 -17.04
N GLN A 228 19.27 5.33 -17.77
CA GLN A 228 19.73 5.35 -19.15
C GLN A 228 18.56 5.34 -20.16
N HIS A 229 17.32 5.46 -19.67
CA HIS A 229 16.10 5.35 -20.47
C HIS A 229 16.00 4.02 -21.24
N SER A 230 16.56 2.95 -20.69
CA SER A 230 16.48 1.60 -21.22
C SER A 230 15.59 0.72 -20.33
N ARG A 231 15.19 -0.45 -20.84
CA ARG A 231 14.32 -1.39 -20.12
C ARG A 231 15.17 -2.18 -19.11
N PRO A 232 14.90 -2.09 -17.80
CA PRO A 232 15.59 -2.90 -16.81
C PRO A 232 15.23 -4.39 -16.93
N PRO A 233 16.10 -5.29 -16.44
CA PRO A 233 15.72 -6.68 -16.21
C PRO A 233 14.58 -6.76 -15.17
N TRP A 234 13.78 -7.81 -15.26
CA TRP A 234 12.52 -7.90 -14.52
C TRP A 234 12.75 -7.98 -13.01
N GLU A 235 13.77 -8.71 -12.58
CA GLU A 235 14.20 -8.89 -11.19
C GLU A 235 14.62 -7.56 -10.57
N ALA A 236 15.42 -6.78 -11.30
CA ALA A 236 15.84 -5.45 -10.87
C ALA A 236 14.65 -4.51 -10.73
N TRP A 237 13.79 -4.49 -11.73
CA TRP A 237 12.59 -3.67 -11.71
C TRP A 237 11.65 -4.04 -10.55
N ILE A 238 11.42 -5.33 -10.31
CA ILE A 238 10.59 -5.81 -9.21
C ILE A 238 11.15 -5.34 -7.87
N LEU A 239 12.46 -5.52 -7.62
CA LEU A 239 13.06 -5.12 -6.35
C LEU A 239 13.05 -3.60 -6.18
N ALA A 240 13.42 -2.84 -7.21
CA ALA A 240 13.42 -1.38 -7.17
C ALA A 240 12.00 -0.84 -6.89
N GLU A 241 11.00 -1.35 -7.60
CA GLU A 241 9.61 -0.93 -7.44
C GLU A 241 9.03 -1.32 -6.09
N ALA A 242 9.30 -2.55 -5.61
CA ALA A 242 8.87 -2.99 -4.29
C ALA A 242 9.50 -2.15 -3.17
N LYS A 243 10.80 -1.81 -3.28
CA LYS A 243 11.47 -0.87 -2.36
C LYS A 243 10.79 0.49 -2.33
N ARG A 244 10.55 1.10 -3.50
CA ARG A 244 9.90 2.41 -3.61
C ARG A 244 8.49 2.39 -3.01
N ARG A 245 7.68 1.38 -3.32
CA ARG A 245 6.32 1.24 -2.76
C ARG A 245 6.35 1.05 -1.24
N THR A 246 7.27 0.25 -0.73
CA THR A 246 7.43 0.05 0.72
C THR A 246 7.83 1.35 1.41
N LEU A 247 8.76 2.10 0.82
CA LEU A 247 9.19 3.40 1.30
C LEU A 247 8.03 4.41 1.33
N TYR A 248 7.32 4.59 0.22
CA TYR A 248 6.17 5.50 0.18
C TYR A 248 5.06 5.08 1.15
N THR A 249 4.81 3.78 1.30
CA THR A 249 3.82 3.26 2.24
C THR A 249 4.21 3.58 3.69
N MET A 250 5.49 3.41 4.05
CA MET A 250 6.01 3.83 5.36
C MET A 250 5.79 5.33 5.60
N TYR A 251 6.07 6.19 4.61
CA TYR A 251 5.88 7.64 4.74
C TYR A 251 4.41 8.03 4.90
N LEU A 252 3.50 7.33 4.22
CA LEU A 252 2.06 7.51 4.39
C LEU A 252 1.61 7.09 5.79
N PHE A 253 2.16 5.99 6.31
CA PHE A 253 1.87 5.52 7.66
C PHE A 253 2.36 6.50 8.73
N ASP A 254 3.62 6.96 8.64
CA ASP A 254 4.20 7.97 9.53
C ASP A 254 3.40 9.29 9.50
N SER A 255 3.08 9.78 8.29
CA SER A 255 2.23 10.97 8.12
C SER A 255 0.86 10.82 8.76
N MET A 256 0.26 9.63 8.65
CA MET A 256 -1.05 9.33 9.23
C MET A 256 -1.00 9.30 10.75
N LEU A 257 0.04 8.70 11.35
CA LEU A 257 0.26 8.72 12.80
C LEU A 257 0.47 10.15 13.32
N ALA A 258 1.35 10.92 12.69
CA ALA A 258 1.59 12.32 13.06
C ALA A 258 0.30 13.15 13.01
N SER A 259 -0.52 12.98 11.97
CA SER A 259 -1.81 13.65 11.81
C SER A 259 -2.80 13.29 12.92
N GLN A 260 -2.86 12.02 13.36
CA GLN A 260 -3.71 11.60 14.49
C GLN A 260 -3.26 12.19 15.83
N ASP A 261 -1.96 12.39 16.00
CA ASP A 261 -1.39 13.02 17.19
C ASP A 261 -1.45 14.55 17.18
N GLY A 262 -1.97 15.17 16.10
CA GLY A 262 -1.96 16.61 15.90
C GLY A 262 -0.55 17.18 15.67
N ALA A 263 0.43 16.33 15.37
CA ALA A 263 1.79 16.71 15.04
C ALA A 263 1.87 17.18 13.56
N PRO A 264 2.79 18.10 13.24
CA PRO A 264 3.00 18.51 11.86
C PRO A 264 3.47 17.31 11.02
N THR A 265 2.89 17.13 9.83
CA THR A 265 3.46 16.21 8.84
C THR A 265 4.36 17.00 7.90
N PHE A 266 5.48 16.43 7.48
CA PHE A 266 6.45 17.11 6.62
C PHE A 266 6.57 16.43 5.27
N LEU A 267 6.84 17.21 4.22
CA LEU A 267 7.16 16.67 2.92
C LEU A 267 8.48 15.89 2.97
N GLY A 268 8.52 14.71 2.36
CA GLY A 268 9.74 13.90 2.23
C GLY A 268 10.65 14.47 1.14
N ILE A 269 11.28 15.62 1.40
CA ILE A 269 12.19 16.31 0.46
C ILE A 269 13.41 15.45 0.10
N GLU A 270 13.83 14.58 1.03
CA GLU A 270 14.86 13.56 0.88
C GLU A 270 14.56 12.56 -0.24
N LEU A 271 13.28 12.41 -0.64
CA LEU A 271 12.85 11.50 -1.69
C LEU A 271 12.78 12.16 -3.09
N HIS A 272 13.10 13.45 -3.22
CA HIS A 272 12.88 14.20 -4.45
C HIS A 272 13.58 13.59 -5.69
N GLY A 273 14.71 12.90 -5.50
CA GLY A 273 15.43 12.21 -6.58
C GLY A 273 14.79 10.91 -7.08
N LEU A 274 13.67 10.45 -6.50
CA LEU A 274 13.01 9.18 -6.85
C LEU A 274 11.84 9.35 -7.82
N SER A 275 11.13 10.48 -7.75
CA SER A 275 10.10 10.81 -8.73
C SER A 275 10.77 11.48 -9.92
N HIS A 276 10.66 10.82 -11.09
CA HIS A 276 10.99 11.32 -12.44
C HIS A 276 11.64 12.71 -12.51
N ARG A 277 12.91 12.73 -12.93
CA ARG A 277 13.70 13.93 -13.26
C ARG A 277 12.83 14.96 -13.98
N GLU A 278 12.88 16.19 -13.49
CA GLU A 278 12.43 17.37 -14.20
C GLU A 278 12.79 17.25 -15.69
N ALA A 279 11.80 17.46 -16.55
CA ALA A 279 11.99 17.62 -17.98
C ALA A 279 12.73 18.95 -18.25
N SER A 280 13.98 19.06 -17.82
CA SER A 280 14.80 20.27 -18.00
C SER A 280 15.34 20.39 -19.43
N HIS A 281 14.89 19.54 -20.36
CA HIS A 281 15.19 19.59 -21.79
C HIS A 281 13.95 19.51 -22.70
N CYS A 282 12.77 19.90 -22.20
CA CYS A 282 11.73 20.39 -23.13
C CYS A 282 12.03 21.88 -23.36
N GLY A 283 12.56 22.20 -24.55
CA GLY A 283 13.10 23.50 -24.89
C GLY A 283 12.17 24.65 -24.51
N ARG A 284 12.76 25.67 -23.85
CA ARG A 284 12.28 27.05 -23.95
C ARG A 284 12.29 27.44 -25.43
N LEU A 285 11.23 27.12 -26.15
CA LEU A 285 10.80 27.98 -27.24
C LEU A 285 10.17 29.19 -26.57
N GLY A 286 10.85 30.32 -26.72
CA GLY A 286 10.45 31.61 -26.17
C GLY A 286 9.00 31.90 -26.54
N LEU A 287 8.20 32.13 -25.51
CA LEU A 287 7.00 32.93 -25.64
C LEU A 287 7.45 34.39 -25.77
N ASP A 288 7.92 34.75 -26.96
CA ASP A 288 7.90 36.13 -27.40
C ASP A 288 6.44 36.48 -27.67
N GLY A 289 5.87 37.27 -26.76
CA GLY A 289 4.58 37.88 -26.97
C GLY A 289 4.68 38.91 -28.10
N ASN A 290 4.12 38.60 -29.26
CA ASN A 290 3.38 39.52 -30.12
C ASN A 290 2.89 38.82 -31.42
N GLY A 291 1.59 38.95 -31.69
CA GLY A 291 0.91 38.39 -32.87
C GLY A 291 0.41 36.96 -32.58
N LEU A 292 -0.87 36.63 -32.62
CA LEU A 292 -1.89 37.07 -33.55
C LEU A 292 -3.26 36.75 -32.92
N ARG A 293 -3.80 37.67 -32.11
CA ARG A 293 -5.25 37.70 -31.87
C ARG A 293 -5.90 38.22 -33.14
N ARG A 294 -6.43 37.31 -33.96
CA ARG A 294 -7.59 37.47 -34.84
C ARG A 294 -7.53 36.34 -35.86
N THR A 295 -8.57 35.53 -35.92
CA THR A 295 -9.37 35.26 -37.14
C THR A 295 -10.27 34.08 -36.84
N ILE A 296 -11.41 34.32 -36.18
CA ILE A 296 -12.64 33.55 -36.42
C ILE A 296 -13.82 34.52 -36.18
N LEU A 297 -14.68 34.63 -37.20
CA LEU A 297 -16.01 35.27 -37.31
C LEU A 297 -16.10 36.70 -37.86
N SER A 298 -16.97 36.80 -38.87
CA SER A 298 -17.71 37.97 -39.37
C SER A 298 -17.15 38.76 -40.57
N SER A 299 -17.50 38.30 -41.78
CA SER A 299 -18.08 39.20 -42.80
C SER A 299 -18.80 38.39 -43.88
N SER A 300 -20.11 38.25 -43.76
CA SER A 300 -21.01 38.19 -44.90
C SER A 300 -21.54 39.61 -45.17
N VAL A 301 -22.05 39.81 -46.40
CA VAL A 301 -22.74 40.98 -46.95
C VAL A 301 -21.89 41.90 -47.84
N GLY A 302 -22.11 41.80 -49.15
CA GLY A 302 -22.65 42.97 -49.89
C GLY A 302 -21.85 43.56 -51.06
N ALA A 303 -22.14 43.06 -52.26
CA ALA A 303 -22.51 43.84 -53.46
C ALA A 303 -21.49 44.71 -54.25
N ARG A 304 -21.41 44.34 -55.55
CA ARG A 304 -21.58 45.14 -56.80
C ARG A 304 -20.39 45.84 -57.50
N ALA A 305 -20.42 45.63 -58.83
CA ALA A 305 -19.82 46.36 -59.96
C ALA A 305 -18.28 46.30 -60.06
N ALA A 306 -17.65 46.08 -61.21
CA ALA A 306 -18.05 46.19 -62.61
C ALA A 306 -17.51 45.00 -63.43
#